data_AF-A0A7H4PBA0-F1
#
_entry.id   AF-A0A7H4PBA0-F1
#
_cell.length_a   1.000
_cell.length_b   1.000
_cell.length_c   1.000
_cell.angle_alpha   90.00
_cell.angle_beta   90.00
_cell.angle_gamma   90.00
#
_symmetry.space_group_name_H-M   'P 1'
#
loop_
_entity.id
_entity.type
_entity.pdbx_description
1 polymer ?
#
loop_
_entity_poly.entity_id
_entity_poly.type
_entity_poly.pdbx_seq_one_letter_code
_entity_poly.pdbx_strand_id
1 'polypeptide(L)'
;MWHIRYPLADGAKTADGKDYLVVATTRPETVLGDTGVAVNPEDPRYKDLIGKFVILPLVDRRIPIVGDEHADMEKGTGCVKITPAHDFNDYEVGKRHALPMINILTFDGDIRETGGSLRYQRQRV
;
A
#
# COMPACT_ATOMS: atom_id res chain seq x y z
N MET A 1 -0.11 -5.89 15.75
CA MET A 1 0.32 -5.66 14.36
C MET A 1 -0.77 -6.19 13.44
N TRP A 2 -1.17 -5.42 12.43
CA TRP A 2 -2.25 -5.77 11.50
C TRP A 2 -1.67 -6.43 10.25
N HIS A 3 -2.41 -7.39 9.69
CA HIS A 3 -2.09 -8.03 8.41
C HIS A 3 -3.27 -7.84 7.47
N ILE A 4 -3.03 -7.16 6.36
CA ILE A 4 -4.08 -6.75 5.43
C ILE A 4 -3.75 -7.34 4.06
N ARG A 5 -4.76 -7.92 3.40
CA ARG A 5 -4.62 -8.49 2.07
C ARG A 5 -4.92 -7.43 1.02
N TYR A 6 -4.02 -7.28 0.06
CA TYR A 6 -4.12 -6.39 -1.08
C TYR A 6 -4.31 -7.28 -2.31
N PRO A 7 -5.53 -7.40 -2.86
CA PRO A 7 -5.77 -8.21 -4.05
C PRO A 7 -4.86 -7.78 -5.21
N LEU A 8 -4.26 -8.74 -5.90
CA LEU A 8 -3.51 -8.50 -7.13
C LEU A 8 -4.50 -8.18 -8.26
N ALA A 9 -4.18 -7.14 -9.04
CA ALA A 9 -4.98 -6.75 -10.18
C ALA A 9 -4.73 -7.66 -11.38
N ASP A 10 -5.63 -7.60 -12.36
CA ASP A 10 -5.49 -8.23 -13.69
C ASP A 10 -5.22 -9.75 -13.67
N GLY A 11 -5.68 -10.44 -12.62
CA GLY A 11 -5.48 -11.88 -12.46
C GLY A 11 -4.03 -12.29 -12.16
N ALA A 12 -3.16 -11.32 -11.82
CA ALA A 12 -1.79 -11.61 -11.43
C ALA A 12 -1.76 -12.50 -10.18
N LYS A 13 -0.73 -13.35 -10.11
CA LYS A 13 -0.50 -14.27 -9.00
C LYS A 13 0.94 -14.19 -8.53
N THR A 14 1.14 -14.38 -7.23
CA THR A 14 2.45 -14.60 -6.62
C THR A 14 3.07 -15.92 -7.12
N ALA A 15 4.35 -16.14 -6.84
CA ALA A 15 5.05 -17.37 -7.19
C ALA A 15 4.38 -18.63 -6.60
N ASP A 16 3.73 -18.52 -5.44
CA ASP A 16 2.96 -19.59 -4.79
C ASP A 16 1.47 -19.63 -5.19
N GLY A 17 1.07 -18.89 -6.23
CA GLY A 17 -0.26 -18.98 -6.84
C GLY A 17 -1.36 -18.16 -6.16
N LYS A 18 -1.03 -17.34 -5.16
CA LYS A 18 -1.99 -16.45 -4.48
C LYS A 18 -2.32 -15.24 -5.34
N ASP A 19 -3.54 -14.76 -5.23
CA ASP A 19 -4.06 -13.59 -5.92
C ASP A 19 -4.06 -12.32 -5.04
N TYR A 20 -3.21 -12.28 -4.01
CA TYR A 20 -3.05 -11.13 -3.12
C TYR A 20 -1.63 -11.04 -2.55
N LEU A 21 -1.25 -9.82 -2.15
CA LEU A 21 -0.13 -9.57 -1.24
C LEU A 21 -0.64 -9.40 0.19
N VAL A 22 0.17 -9.79 1.17
CA VAL A 22 -0.11 -9.50 2.58
C VAL A 22 0.84 -8.41 3.02
N VAL A 23 0.29 -7.31 3.53
CA VAL A 23 1.09 -6.22 4.10
C VAL A 23 0.86 -6.18 5.60
N ALA A 24 1.95 -6.04 6.35
CA ALA A 24 1.91 -5.87 7.79
C ALA A 24 2.11 -4.40 8.18
N THR A 25 1.26 -3.86 9.06
CA THR A 25 1.38 -2.46 9.52
C THR A 25 0.88 -2.27 10.95
N THR A 26 1.39 -1.23 11.61
CA THR A 26 0.88 -0.73 12.91
C THR A 26 -0.07 0.45 12.76
N ARG A 27 -0.14 1.07 11.58
CA ARG A 27 -0.96 2.27 11.27
C ARG A 27 -2.04 1.95 10.23
N PRO A 28 -3.05 1.11 10.55
CA PRO A 28 -4.07 0.67 9.60
C PRO A 28 -4.89 1.83 9.00
N GLU A 29 -5.04 2.94 9.71
CA GLU A 29 -5.71 4.16 9.23
C GLU A 29 -5.01 4.80 8.03
N THR A 30 -3.68 4.67 7.94
CA THR A 30 -2.90 5.23 6.83
C THR A 30 -3.06 4.48 5.52
N VAL A 31 -3.67 3.28 5.53
CA VAL A 31 -3.93 2.46 4.34
C VAL A 31 -4.70 3.26 3.28
N LEU A 32 -5.59 4.16 3.68
CA LEU A 32 -6.35 5.02 2.74
C LEU A 32 -5.43 5.91 1.87
N GLY A 33 -4.26 6.25 2.40
CA GLY A 33 -3.24 7.07 1.76
C GLY A 33 -2.17 6.28 1.04
N ASP A 34 -2.27 4.95 0.97
CA ASP A 34 -1.29 4.14 0.25
C ASP A 34 -1.31 4.48 -1.24
N THR A 35 -0.11 4.59 -1.81
CA THR A 35 0.09 4.91 -3.24
C THR A 35 1.02 3.92 -3.94
N GLY A 36 1.52 2.92 -3.23
CA GLY A 36 2.24 1.78 -3.79
C GLY A 36 2.47 0.68 -2.76
N VAL A 37 2.94 -0.46 -3.24
CA VAL A 37 3.49 -1.54 -2.40
C VAL A 37 4.92 -1.78 -2.86
N ALA A 38 5.89 -1.69 -1.95
CA ALA A 38 7.28 -2.03 -2.23
C ALA A 38 7.55 -3.49 -1.92
N VAL A 39 8.31 -4.13 -2.81
CA VAL A 39 8.89 -5.47 -2.63
C VAL A 39 10.37 -5.42 -2.98
N ASN A 40 11.17 -6.30 -2.41
CA ASN A 40 12.59 -6.35 -2.74
C ASN A 40 12.77 -6.88 -4.19
N PRO A 41 13.58 -6.24 -5.05
CA PRO A 41 13.85 -6.73 -6.40
C PRO A 41 14.45 -8.14 -6.46
N GLU A 42 15.19 -8.52 -5.41
CA GLU A 42 15.83 -9.84 -5.31
C GLU A 42 14.92 -10.89 -4.65
N ASP A 43 13.71 -10.53 -4.20
CA ASP A 43 12.80 -11.48 -3.57
C ASP A 43 12.15 -12.40 -4.62
N PRO A 44 12.50 -13.70 -4.68
CA PRO A 44 11.94 -14.60 -5.67
C PRO A 44 10.42 -14.80 -5.51
N ARG A 45 9.84 -14.45 -4.35
CA ARG A 45 8.40 -14.54 -4.10
C ARG A 45 7.61 -13.48 -4.87
N TYR A 46 8.20 -12.31 -5.10
CA TYR A 46 7.48 -11.11 -5.55
C TYR A 46 8.14 -10.33 -6.70
N LYS A 47 9.40 -10.60 -7.07
CA LYS A 47 10.11 -9.86 -8.13
C LYS A 47 9.35 -9.78 -9.45
N ASP A 48 8.64 -10.84 -9.83
CA ASP A 48 7.84 -10.92 -11.07
C ASP A 48 6.53 -10.11 -10.99
N LEU A 49 6.26 -9.47 -9.85
CA LEU A 49 5.13 -8.58 -9.62
C LEU A 49 5.52 -7.10 -9.74
N ILE A 50 6.81 -6.77 -9.82
CA ILE A 50 7.26 -5.38 -10.00
C ILE A 50 6.71 -4.84 -11.34
N GLY A 51 6.11 -3.65 -11.28
CA GLY A 51 5.40 -3.03 -12.42
C GLY A 51 3.96 -3.50 -12.61
N LYS A 52 3.51 -4.53 -11.87
CA LYS A 52 2.09 -4.89 -11.77
C LYS A 52 1.40 -4.05 -10.70
N PHE A 53 0.13 -4.33 -10.45
CA PHE A 53 -0.73 -3.53 -9.59
C PHE A 53 -1.45 -4.39 -8.56
N VAL A 54 -1.78 -3.77 -7.42
CA VAL A 54 -2.76 -4.28 -6.46
C VAL A 54 -3.95 -3.33 -6.38
N ILE A 55 -5.04 -3.83 -5.85
CA ILE A 55 -6.21 -3.04 -5.47
C ILE A 55 -6.11 -2.74 -3.98
N LEU A 56 -6.10 -1.44 -3.66
CA LEU A 56 -6.08 -0.96 -2.30
C LEU A 56 -7.44 -1.26 -1.63
N PRO A 57 -7.47 -2.00 -0.51
CA PRO A 57 -8.71 -2.28 0.19
C PRO A 57 -9.43 -1.00 0.62
N LEU A 58 -10.74 -1.07 0.80
CA LEU A 58 -11.62 0.01 1.29
C LEU A 58 -11.88 1.17 0.31
N VAL A 59 -10.94 1.50 -0.56
CA VAL A 59 -11.06 2.64 -1.50
C VAL A 59 -11.02 2.24 -2.98
N ASP A 60 -10.81 0.95 -3.26
CA ASP A 60 -10.79 0.37 -4.62
C ASP A 60 -9.83 1.11 -5.57
N ARG A 61 -8.72 1.61 -5.02
CA ARG A 61 -7.70 2.34 -5.77
C ARG A 61 -6.66 1.36 -6.29
N ARG A 62 -6.40 1.39 -7.59
CA ARG A 62 -5.31 0.64 -8.20
C ARG A 62 -3.97 1.33 -7.90
N ILE A 63 -3.05 0.63 -7.24
CA ILE A 63 -1.71 1.14 -6.89
C ILE A 63 -0.60 0.21 -7.40
N PRO A 64 0.55 0.75 -7.84
CA PRO A 64 1.64 -0.05 -8.40
C PRO A 64 2.41 -0.83 -7.33
N ILE A 65 2.99 -1.95 -7.76
CA ILE A 65 4.02 -2.68 -7.03
C ILE A 65 5.38 -2.22 -7.55
N VAL A 66 6.24 -1.72 -6.66
CA VAL A 66 7.56 -1.17 -7.00
C VAL A 66 8.66 -2.03 -6.40
N GLY A 67 9.79 -2.14 -7.12
CA GLY A 67 10.99 -2.80 -6.62
C GLY A 67 11.85 -1.82 -5.85
N ASP A 68 11.97 -1.98 -4.53
CA ASP A 68 12.78 -1.11 -3.69
C ASP A 68 13.44 -1.88 -2.54
N GLU A 69 14.72 -1.59 -2.28
CA GLU A 69 15.51 -2.21 -1.21
C GLU A 69 15.00 -1.86 0.20
N HIS A 70 14.15 -0.84 0.33
CA HIS A 70 13.46 -0.55 1.59
C HIS A 70 12.58 -1.73 2.05
N ALA A 71 12.08 -2.55 1.13
CA ALA A 71 11.42 -3.80 1.46
C ALA A 71 12.47 -4.86 1.82
N ASP A 72 12.48 -5.26 3.09
CA ASP A 72 13.34 -6.30 3.63
C ASP A 72 12.64 -7.65 3.56
N MET A 73 13.27 -8.61 2.88
CA MET A 73 12.72 -9.95 2.64
C MET A 73 12.51 -10.76 3.92
N GLU A 74 13.29 -10.49 4.97
CA GLU A 74 13.25 -11.21 6.25
C GLU A 74 12.27 -10.60 7.25
N LYS A 75 11.81 -9.37 7.00
CA LYS A 75 10.88 -8.66 7.90
C LYS A 75 9.43 -8.80 7.46
N GLY A 76 8.60 -9.26 8.40
CA GLY A 76 7.16 -9.39 8.19
C GLY A 76 6.86 -10.31 7.02
N THR A 77 6.24 -9.77 5.98
CA THR A 77 5.85 -10.53 4.77
C THR A 77 6.78 -10.32 3.59
N GLY A 78 7.78 -9.42 3.70
CA GLY A 78 8.58 -8.93 2.59
C GLY A 78 7.89 -7.89 1.69
N CYS A 79 6.64 -7.52 2.00
CA CYS A 79 5.87 -6.47 1.30
C CYS A 79 5.62 -5.29 2.23
N VAL A 80 5.93 -4.07 1.77
CA VAL A 80 5.75 -2.83 2.55
C VAL A 80 4.76 -1.92 1.85
N LYS A 81 3.67 -1.51 2.52
CA LYS A 81 2.80 -0.44 1.99
C LYS A 81 3.56 0.87 1.98
N ILE A 82 3.40 1.66 0.92
CA ILE A 82 4.06 2.95 0.78
C ILE A 82 3.02 4.06 0.91
N THR A 83 3.18 4.87 1.95
CA THR A 83 2.36 6.03 2.33
C THR A 83 3.20 7.32 2.35
N PRO A 84 3.59 7.88 1.19
CA PRO A 84 4.61 8.93 1.12
C PRO A 84 4.29 10.20 1.93
N ALA A 85 3.01 10.51 2.13
CA ALA A 85 2.59 11.69 2.86
C ALA A 85 2.59 11.52 4.39
N HIS A 86 2.83 10.32 4.92
CA HIS A 86 2.61 9.99 6.35
C HIS A 86 3.78 9.23 7.00
N ASP A 87 4.86 8.97 6.27
CA ASP A 87 6.07 8.35 6.80
C ASP A 87 7.32 8.82 6.04
N PHE A 88 8.41 9.12 6.76
CA PHE A 88 9.64 9.63 6.14
C PHE A 88 10.36 8.61 5.26
N ASN A 89 10.30 7.32 5.60
CA ASN A 89 10.92 6.29 4.77
C ASN A 89 10.09 6.06 3.50
N ASP A 90 8.76 5.99 3.66
CA ASP A 90 7.84 5.88 2.52
C ASP A 90 7.93 7.10 1.59
N TYR A 91 8.19 8.29 2.15
CA TYR A 91 8.41 9.51 1.38
C TYR A 91 9.61 9.36 0.43
N GLU A 92 10.73 8.85 0.91
CA GLU A 92 11.92 8.64 0.08
C GLU A 92 11.70 7.56 -0.98
N VAL A 93 11.01 6.45 -0.65
CA VAL A 93 10.58 5.44 -1.64
C VAL A 93 9.65 6.09 -2.67
N GLY A 94 8.67 6.86 -2.22
CA GLY A 94 7.72 7.57 -3.07
C GLY A 94 8.41 8.53 -4.04
N LYS A 95 9.46 9.22 -3.63
CA LYS A 95 10.26 10.07 -4.52
C LYS A 95 11.04 9.27 -5.56
N ARG A 96 11.73 8.20 -5.15
CA ARG A 96 12.50 7.34 -6.08
C ARG A 96 11.62 6.75 -7.17
N HIS A 97 10.40 6.36 -6.83
CA HIS A 97 9.44 5.70 -7.73
C HIS A 97 8.35 6.64 -8.27
N ALA A 98 8.47 7.95 -8.03
CA ALA A 98 7.49 8.97 -8.45
C ALA A 98 6.04 8.65 -8.05
N LEU A 99 5.82 8.09 -6.86
CA LEU A 99 4.51 7.77 -6.34
C LEU A 99 3.75 9.03 -5.90
N PRO A 100 2.42 9.07 -6.08
CA PRO A 100 1.61 10.19 -5.60
C PRO A 100 1.74 10.42 -4.09
N MET A 101 1.68 11.69 -3.68
CA MET A 101 1.61 12.08 -2.27
C MET A 101 0.17 12.42 -1.88
N ILE A 102 -0.53 11.46 -1.27
CA ILE A 102 -1.93 11.62 -0.86
C ILE A 102 -1.99 11.89 0.65
N ASN A 103 -2.25 13.14 1.01
CA ASN A 103 -2.53 13.48 2.40
C ASN A 103 -3.99 13.11 2.75
N ILE A 104 -4.17 12.22 3.72
CA ILE A 104 -5.46 11.75 4.20
C ILE A 104 -5.90 12.39 5.52
N LEU A 105 -5.05 13.20 6.16
CA LEU A 105 -5.29 13.80 7.48
C LEU A 105 -5.37 15.33 7.40
N THR A 106 -6.31 15.91 8.14
CA THR A 106 -6.32 17.35 8.43
C THR A 106 -5.22 17.66 9.46
N PHE A 107 -4.97 18.95 9.71
CA PHE A 107 -4.04 19.35 10.78
C PHE A 107 -4.51 18.92 12.17
N ASP A 108 -5.82 18.76 12.36
CA ASP A 108 -6.44 18.30 13.60
C ASP A 108 -6.45 16.76 13.74
N GLY A 109 -5.95 16.03 12.73
CA GLY A 109 -5.90 14.57 12.73
C GLY A 109 -7.18 13.88 12.25
N ASP A 110 -8.14 14.62 11.71
CA ASP A 110 -9.35 14.05 11.12
C ASP A 110 -9.06 13.48 9.72
N ILE A 111 -9.80 12.42 9.34
CA ILE A 111 -9.74 11.87 7.99
C ILE A 111 -10.38 12.86 7.00
N ARG A 112 -9.64 13.26 5.97
CA ARG A 112 -10.15 14.09 4.88
C ARG A 112 -11.16 13.32 4.03
N GLU A 113 -12.25 13.96 3.62
CA GLU A 113 -13.21 13.40 2.66
C GLU A 113 -12.57 13.03 1.31
N THR A 114 -11.48 13.72 0.93
CA THR A 114 -10.73 13.45 -0.30
C THR A 114 -9.71 12.29 -0.17
N GLY A 115 -9.46 11.78 1.04
CA GLY A 115 -8.40 10.81 1.34
C GLY A 115 -8.65 9.41 0.77
N GLY A 116 -9.89 9.12 0.39
CA GLY A 116 -10.30 7.85 -0.17
C GLY A 116 -11.80 7.89 -0.35
N SER A 117 -12.31 7.28 -1.41
CA SER A 117 -13.74 7.17 -1.77
C SER A 117 -14.60 6.39 -0.76
N LEU A 118 -14.26 6.42 0.53
CA LEU A 118 -15.17 6.04 1.59
C LEU A 118 -16.27 7.10 1.66
N ARG A 119 -17.40 6.84 1.00
CA ARG A 119 -18.68 7.45 1.37
C ARG A 119 -19.02 6.98 2.78
N TYR A 120 -18.43 7.61 3.79
CA TYR A 120 -18.86 7.46 5.16
C TYR A 120 -20.23 8.12 5.26
N GLN A 121 -21.30 7.34 5.07
CA GLN A 121 -22.63 7.79 5.45
C GLN A 121 -22.63 7.92 6.98
N ARG A 122 -22.43 9.14 7.48
CA ARG A 122 -22.83 9.51 8.83
C ARG A 122 -24.32 9.24 8.94
N GLN A 123 -24.72 8.05 9.38
CA GLN A 123 -26.02 7.88 9.99
C GLN A 123 -25.97 8.66 11.29
N ARG A 124 -26.43 9.91 11.23
CA ARG A 124 -26.90 10.58 12.43
C ARG A 124 -28.11 9.78 12.89
N VAL A 125 -27.93 9.04 13.98
CA VAL A 125 -29.04 8.62 14.86
C VAL A 125 -29.74 9.85 15.41
#